data_AF-A0A352UIF4-F1
#
_entry.id   AF-A0A352UIF4-F1
#
_cell.length_a   1.000
_cell.length_b   1.000
_cell.length_c   1.000
_cell.angle_alpha   90.00
_cell.angle_beta   90.00
_cell.angle_gamma   90.00
#
_symmetry.space_group_name_H-M   'P 1'
#
loop_
_entity.id
_entity.type
_entity.pdbx_description
1 polymer ?
#
loop_
_entity_poly.entity_id
_entity_poly.type
_entity_poly.pdbx_seq_one_letter_code
_entity_poly.pdbx_strand_id
1 'polypeptide(L)'
;KGQLIILSVALTSVTMLAFSQVTSIYMAFPILIASSVGMMVFFSTSSALVQSIVPDEFRGRVTSISMFSFGMMPVGSLAAGVLAQRLGAPTAMLVASGVVAFLLVAFILNSRLLWNTK
;
A
#
# COMPACT_ATOMS: atom_id res chain seq x y z
N LYS A 1 -5.26 0.95 16.26
CA LYS A 1 -5.47 0.21 14.98
C LYS A 1 -5.14 1.08 13.75
N GLY A 2 -5.66 2.31 13.62
CA GLY A 2 -5.32 3.20 12.48
C GLY A 2 -3.84 3.60 12.38
N GLN A 3 -3.17 3.85 13.51
CA GLN A 3 -1.72 4.14 13.52
C GLN A 3 -0.85 2.98 13.00
N LEU A 4 -1.26 1.73 13.24
CA LEU A 4 -0.56 0.55 12.72
C LEU A 4 -0.66 0.47 11.20
N ILE A 5 -1.84 0.74 10.64
CA ILE A 5 -2.02 0.84 9.18
C ILE A 5 -1.07 1.87 8.60
N ILE A 6 -1.07 3.09 9.16
CA ILE A 6 -0.22 4.18 8.66
C ILE A 6 1.26 3.80 8.71
N LEU A 7 1.72 3.21 9.81
CA LEU A 7 3.10 2.76 9.98
C LEU A 7 3.47 1.67 8.97
N SER A 8 2.58 0.71 8.73
CA SER A 8 2.80 -0.36 7.76
C SER A 8 2.94 0.15 6.34
N VAL A 9 2.06 1.04 5.87
CA VAL A 9 2.20 1.55 4.50
C VAL A 9 3.38 2.50 4.37
N ALA A 10 3.73 3.25 5.43
CA ALA A 10 4.96 4.05 5.45
C ALA A 10 6.19 3.15 5.31
N LEU A 11 6.27 2.05 6.06
CA LEU A 11 7.35 1.05 5.97
C LEU A 11 7.44 0.46 4.55
N THR A 12 6.32 0.02 3.98
CA THR A 12 6.28 -0.54 2.61
C THR A 12 6.70 0.50 1.56
N SER A 13 6.29 1.77 1.70
CA SER A 13 6.66 2.83 0.75
C SER A 13 8.15 3.15 0.81
N VAL A 14 8.72 3.28 2.00
CA VAL A 14 10.15 3.56 2.20
C VAL A 14 11.01 2.41 1.68
N THR A 15 10.62 1.17 1.97
CA THR A 15 11.36 -0.01 1.51
C THR A 15 11.28 -0.18 -0.01
N MET A 16 10.13 0.11 -0.65
CA MET A 16 10.03 0.10 -2.12
C MET A 16 10.86 1.21 -2.78
N LEU A 17 10.90 2.41 -2.19
CA LEU A 17 11.76 3.50 -2.68
C LEU A 17 13.25 3.12 -2.58
N ALA A 18 13.65 2.54 -1.45
CA ALA A 18 15.01 2.05 -1.25
C ALA A 18 15.36 0.94 -2.25
N PHE A 19 14.44 -0.01 -2.48
CA PHE A 19 14.61 -1.08 -3.46
C PHE A 19 14.84 -0.55 -4.88
N SER A 20 14.17 0.54 -5.25
CA SER A 20 14.32 1.15 -6.57
C SER A 20 15.75 1.63 -6.88
N GLN A 21 16.56 1.91 -5.86
CA GLN A 21 17.94 2.37 -6.01
C GLN A 21 18.97 1.26 -5.83
N VAL A 22 18.54 0.06 -5.43
CA VAL A 22 19.43 -1.05 -5.12
C VAL A 22 19.71 -1.87 -6.37
N THR A 23 20.98 -1.91 -6.77
CA THR A 23 21.48 -2.74 -7.87
C THR A 23 22.10 -4.06 -7.39
N SER A 24 22.40 -4.19 -6.09
CA SER A 24 23.00 -5.39 -5.49
C SER A 24 21.95 -6.37 -4.96
N ILE A 25 22.01 -7.61 -5.43
CA ILE A 25 21.06 -8.67 -5.04
C ILE A 25 21.08 -8.97 -3.54
N TYR A 26 22.23 -8.83 -2.88
CA TYR A 26 22.37 -9.08 -1.44
C TYR A 26 21.64 -8.04 -0.58
N MET A 27 21.59 -6.77 -1.03
CA MET A 27 20.81 -5.71 -0.38
C MET A 27 19.32 -5.78 -0.72
N ALA A 28 18.97 -6.31 -1.90
CA ALA A 28 17.59 -6.46 -2.33
C ALA A 28 16.79 -7.40 -1.40
N PHE A 29 17.37 -8.53 -0.97
CA PHE A 29 16.72 -9.51 -0.10
C PHE A 29 16.15 -8.92 1.21
N PRO A 30 16.96 -8.29 2.08
CA PRO A 30 16.45 -7.76 3.35
C PRO A 30 15.40 -6.67 3.14
N ILE A 31 15.51 -5.86 2.08
CA ILE A 31 14.54 -4.80 1.75
C ILE A 31 13.20 -5.40 1.31
N LEU A 32 13.22 -6.44 0.48
CA LEU A 32 12.00 -7.14 0.05
C LEU A 32 11.30 -7.85 1.22
N ILE A 33 12.07 -8.43 2.15
CA ILE A 33 11.51 -9.02 3.38
C ILE A 33 10.82 -7.93 4.20
N ALA A 34 11.48 -6.79 4.44
CA ALA A 34 10.91 -5.68 5.19
C ALA A 34 9.64 -5.12 4.53
N SER A 35 9.64 -4.98 3.20
CA SER A 35 8.47 -4.57 2.41
C SER A 35 7.30 -5.54 2.59
N SER A 36 7.57 -6.85 2.54
CA SER A 36 6.56 -7.91 2.68
C SER A 36 5.94 -7.92 4.07
N VAL A 37 6.74 -7.69 5.12
CA VAL A 37 6.23 -7.54 6.50
C VAL A 37 5.25 -6.38 6.58
N GLY A 38 5.61 -5.20 6.05
CA GLY A 38 4.71 -4.05 6.02
C GLY A 38 3.39 -4.35 5.30
N MET A 39 3.46 -5.01 4.14
CA MET A 39 2.29 -5.38 3.36
C MET A 39 1.37 -6.36 4.10
N MET A 40 1.94 -7.34 4.78
CA MET A 40 1.18 -8.34 5.55
C MET A 40 0.49 -7.72 6.77
N VAL A 41 1.17 -6.84 7.50
CA VAL A 41 0.57 -6.11 8.63
C VAL A 41 -0.57 -5.19 8.15
N PHE A 42 -0.39 -4.50 7.02
CA PHE A 42 -1.44 -3.70 6.41
C PHE A 42 -2.66 -4.54 6.04
N PHE A 43 -2.47 -5.65 5.32
CA PHE A 43 -3.56 -6.50 4.85
C PHE A 43 -4.34 -7.14 6.02
N SER A 44 -3.61 -7.65 7.02
CA SER A 44 -4.20 -8.25 8.22
C SER A 44 -4.98 -7.22 9.05
N THR A 45 -4.37 -6.06 9.34
CA THR A 45 -4.99 -5.03 10.16
C THR A 45 -6.20 -4.40 9.47
N SER A 46 -6.13 -4.17 8.16
CA SER A 46 -7.22 -3.59 7.37
C SER A 46 -8.42 -4.54 7.30
N SER A 47 -8.18 -5.82 7.00
CA SER A 47 -9.24 -6.83 6.94
C SER A 47 -9.90 -7.03 8.32
N ALA A 48 -9.11 -7.05 9.40
CA ALA A 48 -9.63 -7.16 10.77
C ALA A 48 -10.41 -5.91 11.21
N LEU A 49 -9.98 -4.72 10.80
CA LEU A 49 -10.68 -3.46 11.10
C LEU A 49 -12.04 -3.41 10.41
N VAL A 50 -12.07 -3.71 9.11
CA VAL A 50 -13.31 -3.73 8.33
C VAL A 50 -14.29 -4.74 8.92
N GLN A 51 -13.84 -5.96 9.23
CA GLN A 51 -14.70 -6.97 9.85
C GLN A 51 -15.17 -6.59 11.27
N SER A 52 -14.39 -5.78 12.00
CA SER A 52 -14.72 -5.36 13.37
C SER A 52 -15.76 -4.24 13.44
N ILE A 53 -15.95 -3.46 12.37
CA ILE A 53 -16.90 -2.33 12.33
C ILE A 53 -18.17 -2.66 11.55
N VAL A 54 -18.18 -3.76 10.81
CA VAL A 54 -19.27 -4.16 9.92
C VAL A 54 -20.21 -5.13 10.65
N PRO A 55 -21.52 -4.83 10.71
CA PRO A 55 -22.53 -5.77 11.22
C PRO A 55 -22.55 -7.08 10.43
N ASP A 56 -22.84 -8.20 11.11
CA ASP A 56 -22.75 -9.55 10.54
C ASP A 56 -23.55 -9.75 9.24
N GLU A 57 -24.71 -9.09 9.15
CA GLU A 57 -25.59 -9.07 7.97
C GLU A 57 -24.98 -8.43 6.71
N PHE A 58 -23.99 -7.52 6.87
CA PHE A 58 -23.36 -6.82 5.76
C PHE A 58 -21.95 -7.36 5.41
N ARG A 59 -21.42 -8.32 6.16
CA ARG A 59 -20.06 -8.86 5.97
C ARG A 59 -19.82 -9.37 4.55
N GLY A 60 -20.80 -10.05 3.97
CA GLY A 60 -20.73 -10.56 2.59
C GLY A 60 -20.60 -9.42 1.57
N ARG A 61 -21.42 -8.36 1.69
CA ARG A 61 -21.40 -7.20 0.79
C ARG A 61 -20.10 -6.41 0.89
N VAL A 62 -19.60 -6.21 2.11
CA VAL A 62 -18.34 -5.49 2.33
C VAL A 62 -17.14 -6.29 1.81
N THR A 63 -17.17 -7.62 1.96
CA THR A 63 -16.15 -8.50 1.39
C THR A 63 -16.18 -8.45 -0.15
N SER A 64 -17.36 -8.45 -0.78
CA SER A 64 -17.49 -8.29 -2.23
C SER A 64 -16.94 -6.95 -2.74
N ILE A 65 -17.18 -5.83 -2.03
CA ILE A 65 -16.61 -4.53 -2.40
C ILE A 65 -15.07 -4.53 -2.26
N SER A 66 -14.56 -5.20 -1.23
CA SER A 66 -13.12 -5.38 -1.02
C SER A 66 -12.50 -6.20 -2.16
N MET A 67 -13.16 -7.29 -2.56
CA MET A 67 -12.77 -8.12 -3.71
C MET A 67 -12.81 -7.36 -5.04
N PHE A 68 -13.81 -6.50 -5.24
CA PHE A 68 -13.88 -5.62 -6.41
C PHE A 68 -12.69 -4.65 -6.47
N SER A 69 -12.27 -4.11 -5.33
CA SER A 69 -11.06 -3.28 -5.24
C SER A 69 -9.80 -4.04 -5.66
N PHE A 70 -9.68 -5.32 -5.30
CA PHE A 70 -8.60 -6.18 -5.79
C PHE A 70 -8.68 -6.43 -7.30
N GLY A 71 -9.88 -6.46 -7.87
CA GLY A 71 -10.10 -6.55 -9.32
C GLY A 71 -9.52 -5.39 -10.13
N MET A 72 -9.23 -4.24 -9.50
CA MET A 72 -8.57 -3.09 -10.13
C MET A 72 -7.02 -3.22 -10.15
N MET A 73 -6.45 -4.20 -9.44
CA MET A 73 -5.00 -4.43 -9.39
C MET A 73 -4.35 -4.60 -10.78
N PRO A 74 -4.92 -5.34 -11.74
CA PRO A 74 -4.36 -5.48 -13.08
C PRO A 74 -4.20 -4.15 -13.82
N VAL A 75 -5.08 -3.18 -13.57
CA VAL A 75 -5.01 -1.84 -14.19
C VAL A 75 -3.75 -1.11 -13.73
N GLY A 76 -3.45 -1.16 -12.43
CA GLY A 76 -2.22 -0.63 -11.86
C GLY A 76 -0.98 -1.34 -12.39
N SER A 77 -1.02 -2.67 -12.48
CA SER A 77 0.08 -3.49 -13.02
C SER A 77 0.35 -3.20 -14.50
N LEU A 78 -0.70 -2.99 -15.32
CA LEU A 78 -0.56 -2.60 -16.73
C LEU A 78 0.08 -1.21 -16.86
N ALA A 79 -0.40 -0.23 -16.09
CA ALA A 79 0.17 1.13 -16.09
C ALA A 79 1.66 1.11 -15.67
N ALA A 80 1.99 0.37 -14.61
CA ALA A 80 3.35 0.19 -14.15
C ALA A 80 4.23 -0.55 -15.19
N GLY A 81 3.68 -1.57 -15.85
CA GLY A 81 4.35 -2.32 -16.91
C GLY A 81 4.68 -1.46 -18.13
N VAL A 82 3.74 -0.63 -18.60
CA VAL A 82 3.97 0.32 -19.70
C VAL A 82 5.05 1.33 -19.32
N LEU A 83 5.02 1.86 -18.10
CA LEU A 83 6.08 2.75 -17.60
C LEU A 83 7.43 2.03 -17.56
N ALA A 84 7.48 0.79 -17.08
CA ALA A 84 8.70 0.01 -16.99
C ALA A 84 9.31 -0.27 -18.38
N GLN A 85 8.47 -0.49 -19.39
CA GLN A 85 8.92 -0.77 -20.75
C GLN A 85 9.46 0.49 -21.46
N ARG A 86 8.96 1.69 -21.11
CA ARG A 86 9.35 2.96 -21.74
C ARG A 86 10.52 3.65 -21.03
N LEU A 87 10.52 3.65 -19.70
CA LEU A 87 11.46 4.42 -18.87
C LEU A 87 12.49 3.53 -18.16
N GLY A 88 12.23 2.22 -18.09
CA GLY A 88 13.02 1.25 -17.33
C GLY A 88 12.35 0.88 -16.00
N ALA A 89 12.70 -0.32 -15.50
CA ALA A 89 12.15 -0.86 -14.26
C ALA A 89 12.42 0.03 -13.02
N PRO A 90 13.61 0.62 -12.82
CA PRO A 90 13.88 1.46 -11.65
C PRO A 90 12.99 2.71 -11.61
N THR A 91 12.88 3.43 -12.72
CA THR A 91 12.04 4.64 -12.78
C THR A 91 10.55 4.35 -12.59
N ALA A 92 10.06 3.22 -13.12
CA ALA A 92 8.67 2.81 -12.91
C ALA A 92 8.38 2.50 -11.44
N MET A 93 9.32 1.83 -10.77
CA MET A 93 9.25 1.52 -9.33
C MET A 93 9.24 2.80 -8.49
N LEU A 94 10.09 3.77 -8.83
CA LEU A 94 10.15 5.09 -8.19
C LEU A 94 8.83 5.87 -8.32
N VAL A 95 8.24 5.89 -9.52
CA VAL A 95 6.94 6.57 -9.74
C VAL A 95 5.84 5.89 -8.95
N ALA A 96 5.75 4.55 -9.01
CA ALA A 96 4.72 3.80 -8.29
C ALA A 96 4.81 4.01 -6.77
N SER A 97 6.02 3.89 -6.21
CA SER A 97 6.25 4.09 -4.77
C SER A 97 6.05 5.55 -4.34
N GLY A 98 6.40 6.53 -5.19
CA GLY A 98 6.10 7.94 -4.99
C GLY A 98 4.59 8.25 -4.94
N VAL A 99 3.80 7.65 -5.84
CA VAL A 99 2.33 7.78 -5.83
C VAL A 99 1.74 7.22 -4.53
N VAL A 100 2.19 6.05 -4.08
CA VAL A 100 1.74 5.45 -2.82
C VAL A 100 2.11 6.35 -1.62
N ALA A 101 3.35 6.85 -1.57
CA ALA A 101 3.78 7.76 -0.53
C ALA A 101 2.97 9.07 -0.51
N PHE A 102 2.66 9.64 -1.68
CA PHE A 102 1.83 10.84 -1.79
C PHE A 102 0.40 10.60 -1.27
N LEU A 103 -0.22 9.49 -1.69
CA LEU A 103 -1.56 9.12 -1.23
C LEU A 103 -1.60 8.91 0.29
N LEU A 104 -0.54 8.35 0.88
CA LEU A 104 -0.42 8.24 2.33
C LEU A 104 -0.35 9.59 3.02
N VAL A 105 0.47 10.50 2.52
CA VAL A 105 0.56 11.85 3.09
C VAL A 105 -0.79 12.55 2.99
N ALA A 106 -1.46 12.49 1.84
CA ALA A 106 -2.79 13.03 1.65
C ALA A 106 -3.81 12.41 2.62
N PHE A 107 -3.77 11.09 2.81
CA PHE A 107 -4.63 10.39 3.78
C PHE A 107 -4.35 10.82 5.23
N ILE A 108 -3.08 10.96 5.62
CA ILE A 108 -2.70 11.43 6.95
C ILE A 108 -3.21 12.86 7.17
N LEU A 109 -3.02 13.76 6.22
CA LEU A 109 -3.50 15.15 6.30
C LEU A 109 -5.03 15.21 6.43
N ASN A 110 -5.76 14.41 5.65
CA ASN A 110 -7.22 14.33 5.75
C ASN A 110 -7.69 13.70 7.07
N SER A 111 -7.02 12.65 7.54
CA SER A 111 -7.34 12.01 8.82
C SER A 111 -7.02 12.90 10.03
N ARG A 112 -6.03 13.80 9.92
CA ARG A 112 -5.76 14.85 10.92
C ARG A 112 -6.88 15.90 10.94
N LEU A 113 -7.51 16.19 9.81
CA LEU A 113 -8.70 17.05 9.75
C LEU A 113 -9.87 16.43 10.54
N LEU A 114 -10.05 15.11 10.47
CA LEU A 114 -11.05 14.35 11.23
C LEU A 114 -10.74 14.25 12.74
N TRP A 115 -9.47 14.39 13.14
CA TRP A 115 -9.06 14.41 14.55
C TRP A 115 -9.18 15.78 15.20
N ASN A 116 -9.30 16.86 14.43
CA ASN A 116 -9.37 18.23 14.96
C ASN A 116 -10.80 18.77 15.13
N THR A 117 -11.82 17.97 14.80
CA THR A 117 -13.20 18.18 15.25
C THR A 117 -13.44 17.37 16.53
N LYS A 118 -12.93 17.91 17.64
CA LYS A 118 -13.52 17.72 18.96
C LYS A 118 -13.71 19.08 19.61
#